data_AF-D8M9H0-F1
#
_entry.id   AF-D8M9H0-F1
#
_cell.length_a   1.000
_cell.length_b   1.000
_cell.length_c   1.000
_cell.angle_alpha   90.00
_cell.angle_beta   90.00
_cell.angle_gamma   90.00
#
_symmetry.space_group_name_H-M   'P 1'
#
loop_
_entity.id
_entity.type
_entity.pdbx_description
1 polymer ?
#
loop_
_entity_poly.entity_id
_entity_poly.type
_entity_poly.pdbx_seq_one_letter_code
_entity_poly.pdbx_strand_id
1 'polypeptide(L)'
;MLFKYSFVPIMTMEIDGVSVDISFASLPSYPFKLPEFLDILSNDILRNVSEHTLHSLTGCRCTEFVIQKLRSENKLDIFRQTFFGIRFFTKQYKIYKNVMGYLGGVNITILLASTNLLENDFLTNTFHFFHFVADHLGSEIIAMTPQLSFPELGFDEENWSDKPSNFSNHDSLVLLTPTYPRMNTARTISRSSLQFIRSQARRVYEKIKSYVDGESTLLQMVEPYQFFEGFPIYFEVLVSASANSEFKDWLGLVESKIRYLVFFLSLRIENVALNPNPIVSKSNSNAACFYIGLTVDLTKATTLDLSQCVNDFIDIVRLQQPKTARLGLRIRYREELKELKETIPKSWEEFAEKEEFCDILEE
;
A
#
# COMPACT_ATOMS: atom_id res chain seq x y z
N MET A 1 -11.60 11.05 15.33
CA MET A 1 -10.55 10.34 16.11
C MET A 1 -9.24 11.08 15.93
N LEU A 2 -8.47 11.30 16.99
CA LEU A 2 -7.19 12.02 16.93
C LEU A 2 -6.04 11.04 17.24
N PHE A 3 -5.12 10.88 16.29
CA PHE A 3 -3.92 10.07 16.47
C PHE A 3 -2.73 10.96 16.80
N LYS A 4 -2.56 11.29 18.09
CA LYS A 4 -1.52 12.24 18.53
C LYS A 4 -0.09 11.68 18.48
N TYR A 5 0.06 10.36 18.56
CA TYR A 5 1.36 9.67 18.62
C TYR A 5 1.69 8.87 17.36
N SER A 6 1.09 9.22 16.21
CA SER A 6 1.42 8.64 14.91
C SER A 6 2.55 9.42 14.22
N PHE A 7 3.19 8.77 13.25
CA PHE A 7 4.26 9.36 12.43
C PHE A 7 3.83 10.70 11.79
N VAL A 8 2.60 10.75 11.27
CA VAL A 8 1.89 11.98 10.91
C VAL A 8 0.69 12.13 11.83
N PRO A 9 0.57 13.20 12.63
CA PRO A 9 -0.63 13.47 13.42
C PRO A 9 -1.82 13.75 12.50
N ILE A 10 -2.89 12.95 12.63
CA ILE A 10 -4.09 13.05 11.79
C ILE A 10 -5.34 13.07 12.66
N MET A 11 -6.31 13.91 12.26
CA MET A 11 -7.67 13.90 12.73
C MET A 11 -8.58 13.29 11.65
N THR A 12 -9.16 12.14 11.94
CA THR A 12 -10.14 11.48 11.06
C THR A 12 -11.56 11.82 11.52
N MET A 13 -12.42 12.26 10.63
CA MET A 13 -13.83 12.55 10.89
C MET A 13 -14.71 12.26 9.68
N GLU A 14 -16.02 12.25 9.89
CA GLU A 14 -17.01 12.16 8.81
C GLU A 14 -17.69 13.52 8.67
N ILE A 15 -17.68 14.08 7.46
CA ILE A 15 -18.35 15.33 7.10
C ILE A 15 -19.30 14.99 5.96
N ASP A 16 -20.61 15.16 6.19
CA ASP A 16 -21.67 14.86 5.20
C ASP A 16 -21.57 13.46 4.57
N GLY A 17 -21.23 12.45 5.39
CA GLY A 17 -21.06 11.07 4.93
C GLY A 17 -19.73 10.77 4.26
N VAL A 18 -18.82 11.75 4.16
CA VAL A 18 -17.47 11.58 3.60
C VAL A 18 -16.45 11.47 4.71
N SER A 19 -15.67 10.39 4.72
CA SER A 19 -14.53 10.26 5.63
C SER A 19 -13.41 11.21 5.20
N VAL A 20 -13.00 12.10 6.10
CA VAL A 20 -11.97 13.12 5.88
C VAL A 20 -10.86 12.95 6.91
N ASP A 21 -9.63 12.89 6.42
CA ASP A 21 -8.40 12.91 7.22
C ASP A 21 -7.75 14.29 7.11
N ILE A 22 -7.56 14.96 8.25
CA ILE A 22 -6.96 16.29 8.33
C ILE A 22 -5.63 16.19 9.08
N SER A 23 -4.52 16.54 8.42
CA SER A 23 -3.23 16.77 9.07
C SER A 23 -3.03 18.25 9.39
N PHE A 24 -2.14 18.55 10.32
CA PHE A 24 -1.82 19.93 10.73
C PHE A 24 -0.33 20.19 10.64
N ALA A 25 0.03 21.33 10.05
CA ALA A 25 1.41 21.80 9.95
C ALA A 25 1.49 23.26 10.45
N SER A 26 2.27 23.49 11.49
CA SER A 26 2.58 24.84 11.99
C SER A 26 3.87 25.35 11.34
N LEU A 27 3.83 26.51 10.68
CA LEU A 27 4.97 27.12 9.98
C LEU A 27 5.55 28.31 10.77
N PRO A 28 6.68 28.15 11.49
CA PRO A 28 7.26 29.23 12.29
C PRO A 28 7.70 30.45 11.48
N SER A 29 8.01 30.27 10.19
CA SER A 29 8.30 31.37 9.26
C SER A 29 7.12 32.33 9.06
N TYR A 30 5.89 31.91 9.41
CA TYR A 30 4.66 32.68 9.24
C TYR A 30 3.84 32.71 10.55
N PRO A 31 4.33 33.36 11.62
CA PRO A 31 3.77 33.24 12.96
C PRO A 31 2.39 33.89 13.14
N PHE A 32 2.03 34.87 12.29
CA PHE A 32 0.78 35.63 12.42
C PHE A 32 -0.20 35.39 11.28
N LYS A 33 0.31 35.20 10.05
CA LYS A 33 -0.51 35.06 8.84
C LYS A 33 0.29 34.37 7.74
N LEU A 34 -0.37 33.46 7.02
CA LEU A 34 0.18 32.89 5.78
C LEU A 34 0.15 33.92 4.64
N PRO A 35 1.11 33.86 3.70
CA PRO A 35 1.04 34.67 2.49
C PRO A 35 -0.18 34.27 1.64
N GLU A 36 -0.65 35.17 0.78
CA GLU A 36 -1.74 34.88 -0.17
C GLU A 36 -1.36 33.73 -1.12
N PHE A 37 -0.09 33.69 -1.51
CA PHE A 37 0.51 32.61 -2.28
C PHE A 37 1.64 31.98 -1.47
N LEU A 38 1.42 30.76 -0.99
CA LEU A 38 2.43 29.95 -0.33
C LEU A 38 3.00 28.95 -1.34
N ASP A 39 4.28 29.07 -1.68
CA ASP A 39 4.99 28.02 -2.40
C ASP A 39 5.29 26.87 -1.43
N ILE A 40 4.48 25.81 -1.50
CA ILE A 40 4.63 24.62 -0.66
C ILE A 40 5.91 23.86 -0.99
N LEU A 41 6.53 24.04 -2.17
CA LEU A 41 7.76 23.35 -2.56
C LEU A 41 9.03 24.04 -2.06
N SER A 42 8.95 25.33 -1.71
CA SER A 42 10.07 26.06 -1.13
C SER A 42 10.56 25.38 0.15
N ASN A 43 11.87 25.17 0.28
CA ASN A 43 12.47 24.62 1.49
C ASN A 43 12.44 25.61 2.67
N ASP A 44 12.20 26.92 2.43
CA ASP A 44 12.14 27.92 3.49
C ASP A 44 10.98 27.72 4.46
N ILE A 45 9.91 27.03 4.02
CA ILE A 45 8.78 26.70 4.90
C ILE A 45 9.16 25.65 5.96
N LEU A 46 10.30 24.97 5.79
CA LEU A 46 10.81 23.95 6.71
C LEU A 46 11.72 24.55 7.79
N ARG A 47 11.97 25.86 7.79
CA ARG A 47 12.81 26.50 8.82
C ARG A 47 12.16 26.40 10.20
N ASN A 48 12.92 25.85 11.15
CA ASN A 48 12.53 25.71 12.56
C ASN A 48 11.25 24.88 12.81
N VAL A 49 10.79 24.11 11.82
CA VAL A 49 9.59 23.27 12.00
C VAL A 49 9.90 22.07 12.91
N SER A 50 8.87 21.50 13.53
CA SER A 50 9.01 20.21 14.23
C SER A 50 9.06 19.04 13.24
N GLU A 51 9.57 17.88 13.66
CA GLU A 51 9.53 16.63 12.89
C GLU A 51 8.08 16.25 12.50
N HIS A 52 7.11 16.44 13.40
CA HIS A 52 5.69 16.20 13.10
C HIS A 52 5.14 17.14 12.02
N THR A 53 5.55 18.41 12.03
CA THR A 53 5.20 19.36 10.96
C THR A 53 5.83 18.91 9.65
N LEU A 54 7.12 18.52 9.67
CA LEU A 54 7.83 18.03 8.48
C LEU A 54 7.06 16.87 7.83
N HIS A 55 6.72 15.84 8.61
CA HIS A 55 5.97 14.68 8.09
C HIS A 55 4.58 15.04 7.58
N SER A 56 3.91 16.01 8.22
CA SER A 56 2.61 16.51 7.78
C SER A 56 2.68 17.27 6.45
N LEU A 57 3.81 17.93 6.16
CA LEU A 57 4.06 18.64 4.90
C LEU A 57 4.53 17.72 3.77
N THR A 58 5.26 16.63 4.08
CA THR A 58 5.87 15.76 3.07
C THR A 58 4.86 15.26 2.03
N GLY A 59 3.67 14.84 2.46
CA GLY A 59 2.63 14.34 1.55
C GLY A 59 2.22 15.39 0.52
N CYS A 60 1.84 16.59 1.00
CA CYS A 60 1.44 17.70 0.14
C CYS A 60 2.58 18.15 -0.80
N ARG A 61 3.80 18.24 -0.28
CA ARG A 61 5.00 18.60 -1.06
C ARG A 61 5.30 17.58 -2.16
N CYS A 62 5.21 16.29 -1.85
CA CYS A 62 5.40 15.22 -2.81
C CYS A 62 4.34 15.29 -3.93
N THR A 63 3.08 15.47 -3.57
CA THR A 63 1.98 15.58 -4.54
C THR A 63 2.13 16.81 -5.43
N GLU A 64 2.41 17.98 -4.85
CA GLU A 64 2.57 19.21 -5.63
C GLU A 64 3.74 19.11 -6.61
N PHE A 65 4.88 18.55 -6.18
CA PHE A 65 6.03 18.36 -7.07
C PHE A 65 5.67 17.52 -8.30
N VAL A 66 5.00 16.39 -8.07
CA VAL A 66 4.61 15.48 -9.16
C VAL A 66 3.61 16.16 -10.09
N ILE A 67 2.64 16.91 -9.55
CA ILE A 67 1.68 17.67 -10.35
C ILE A 67 2.39 18.71 -11.21
N GLN A 68 3.31 19.51 -10.66
CA GLN A 68 4.03 20.53 -11.41
C GLN A 68 4.89 19.92 -12.52
N LYS A 69 5.63 18.85 -12.23
CA LYS A 69 6.40 18.09 -13.22
C LYS A 69 5.51 17.62 -14.36
N LEU A 70 4.44 16.89 -14.05
CA LEU A 70 3.53 16.34 -15.06
C LEU A 70 2.78 17.41 -15.86
N ARG A 71 2.46 18.56 -15.27
CA ARG A 71 1.89 19.70 -16.02
C ARG A 71 2.89 20.27 -17.02
N SER A 72 4.15 20.44 -16.61
CA SER A 72 5.20 20.97 -17.51
C SER A 72 5.46 20.04 -18.70
N GLU A 73 5.23 18.74 -18.52
CA GLU A 73 5.37 17.72 -19.57
C GLU A 73 4.07 17.43 -20.33
N ASN A 74 2.97 18.14 -20.00
CA ASN A 74 1.62 17.91 -20.55
C ASN A 74 1.11 16.45 -20.38
N LYS A 75 1.46 15.80 -19.25
CA LYS A 75 1.16 14.39 -18.94
C LYS A 75 0.18 14.19 -17.78
N LEU A 76 -0.38 15.26 -17.22
CA LEU A 76 -1.20 15.17 -16.00
C LEU A 76 -2.48 14.33 -16.20
N ASP A 77 -3.16 14.45 -17.33
CA ASP A 77 -4.42 13.74 -17.56
C ASP A 77 -4.19 12.26 -17.87
N ILE A 78 -3.20 11.93 -18.71
CA ILE A 78 -2.83 10.53 -18.95
C ILE A 78 -2.30 9.86 -17.67
N PHE A 79 -1.57 10.58 -16.82
CA PHE A 79 -1.16 10.11 -15.50
C PHE A 79 -2.37 9.73 -14.64
N ARG A 80 -3.40 10.59 -14.56
CA ARG A 80 -4.59 10.33 -13.75
C ARG A 80 -5.32 9.08 -14.23
N GLN A 81 -5.55 8.94 -15.53
CA GLN A 81 -6.22 7.76 -16.11
C GLN A 81 -5.43 6.48 -15.82
N THR A 82 -4.13 6.49 -16.11
CA THR A 82 -3.23 5.35 -15.87
C THR A 82 -3.17 4.99 -14.39
N PHE A 83 -3.09 5.99 -13.49
CA PHE A 83 -3.08 5.78 -12.04
C PHE A 83 -4.35 5.09 -11.56
N PHE A 84 -5.53 5.44 -12.10
CA PHE A 84 -6.78 4.77 -11.75
C PHE A 84 -6.78 3.31 -12.19
N GLY A 85 -6.31 3.00 -13.40
CA GLY A 85 -6.15 1.63 -13.89
C GLY A 85 -5.21 0.81 -13.01
N ILE A 86 -4.03 1.35 -12.69
CA ILE A 86 -3.07 0.70 -11.78
C ILE A 86 -3.68 0.48 -10.39
N ARG A 87 -4.34 1.50 -9.83
CA ARG A 87 -4.99 1.40 -8.51
C ARG A 87 -6.10 0.35 -8.51
N PHE A 88 -6.84 0.22 -9.60
CA PHE A 88 -7.84 -0.82 -9.77
C PHE A 88 -7.19 -2.21 -9.68
N PHE A 89 -6.24 -2.51 -10.56
CA PHE A 89 -5.60 -3.83 -10.59
C PHE A 89 -4.86 -4.16 -9.30
N THR A 90 -4.16 -3.21 -8.69
CA THR A 90 -3.47 -3.45 -7.41
C THR A 90 -4.42 -3.82 -6.28
N LYS A 91 -5.65 -3.28 -6.26
CA LYS A 91 -6.70 -3.70 -5.33
C LYS A 91 -7.26 -5.08 -5.66
N GLN A 92 -7.56 -5.35 -6.94
CA GLN A 92 -8.10 -6.65 -7.38
C GLN A 92 -7.12 -7.79 -7.11
N TYR A 93 -5.83 -7.52 -7.24
CA TYR A 93 -4.76 -8.49 -7.05
C TYR A 93 -4.14 -8.45 -5.64
N LYS A 94 -4.81 -7.79 -4.69
CA LYS A 94 -4.49 -7.82 -3.25
C LYS A 94 -3.06 -7.33 -2.92
N ILE A 95 -2.57 -6.35 -3.68
CA ILE A 95 -1.25 -5.72 -3.53
C ILE A 95 -1.33 -4.20 -3.35
N TYR A 96 -2.46 -3.71 -2.82
CA TYR A 96 -2.68 -2.32 -2.45
C TYR A 96 -2.98 -2.22 -0.95
N LYS A 97 -2.16 -1.47 -0.20
CA LYS A 97 -2.32 -0.97 1.20
C LYS A 97 -0.96 -0.89 1.91
N ASN A 98 -0.32 0.28 1.87
CA ASN A 98 1.05 0.47 2.36
C ASN A 98 1.26 0.12 3.83
N VAL A 99 0.29 0.41 4.69
CA VAL A 99 0.37 0.08 6.12
C VAL A 99 0.55 -1.43 6.37
N MET A 100 0.08 -2.26 5.43
CA MET A 100 0.16 -3.73 5.44
C MET A 100 1.34 -4.30 4.64
N GLY A 101 2.25 -3.44 4.17
CA GLY A 101 3.46 -3.85 3.44
C GLY A 101 3.27 -4.05 1.94
N TYR A 102 2.25 -3.43 1.35
CA TYR A 102 2.02 -3.43 -0.10
C TYR A 102 2.17 -2.04 -0.72
N LEU A 103 1.88 -1.87 -2.02
CA LEU A 103 1.91 -0.55 -2.64
C LEU A 103 0.79 0.34 -2.10
N GLY A 104 1.09 1.61 -1.84
CA GLY A 104 0.12 2.67 -1.56
C GLY A 104 -0.01 3.66 -2.71
N GLY A 105 -0.91 4.63 -2.56
CA GLY A 105 -1.10 5.69 -3.56
C GLY A 105 0.19 6.46 -3.85
N VAL A 106 0.89 6.93 -2.81
CA VAL A 106 2.17 7.65 -2.98
C VAL A 106 3.24 6.77 -3.65
N ASN A 107 3.32 5.48 -3.31
CA ASN A 107 4.27 4.57 -3.95
C ASN A 107 4.01 4.46 -5.45
N ILE A 108 2.74 4.24 -5.85
CA ILE A 108 2.33 4.17 -7.26
C ILE A 108 2.59 5.50 -7.96
N THR A 109 2.28 6.62 -7.31
CA THR A 109 2.53 7.96 -7.85
C THR A 109 4.01 8.19 -8.14
N ILE A 110 4.90 7.88 -7.19
CA ILE A 110 6.35 8.02 -7.37
C ILE A 110 6.83 7.09 -8.48
N LEU A 111 6.44 5.81 -8.45
CA LEU A 111 6.80 4.84 -9.49
C LEU A 111 6.40 5.36 -10.88
N LEU A 112 5.12 5.65 -11.08
CA LEU A 112 4.60 6.08 -12.38
C LEU A 112 5.22 7.39 -12.87
N ALA A 113 5.42 8.38 -11.99
CA ALA A 113 6.00 9.67 -12.36
C ALA A 113 7.54 9.64 -12.54
N SER A 114 8.21 8.65 -11.95
CA SER A 114 9.66 8.44 -12.09
C SER A 114 10.04 7.65 -13.34
N THR A 115 9.10 6.89 -13.89
CA THR A 115 9.31 6.08 -15.08
C THR A 115 8.89 6.84 -16.35
N ASN A 116 9.53 6.54 -17.49
CA ASN A 116 9.13 7.08 -18.80
C ASN A 116 7.97 6.29 -19.43
N LEU A 117 6.98 5.88 -18.62
CA LEU A 117 5.88 5.02 -19.08
C LEU A 117 4.70 5.78 -19.66
N LEU A 118 4.58 7.08 -19.40
CA LEU A 118 3.41 7.91 -19.76
C LEU A 118 3.54 8.49 -21.17
N GLU A 119 3.79 7.62 -22.15
CA GLU A 119 3.98 8.00 -23.57
C GLU A 119 2.84 7.50 -24.47
N ASN A 120 1.95 6.65 -23.97
CA ASN A 120 0.87 6.04 -24.76
C ASN A 120 -0.50 6.22 -24.07
N ASP A 121 -1.53 5.54 -24.56
CA ASP A 121 -2.85 5.47 -23.93
C ASP A 121 -2.80 4.79 -22.54
N PHE A 122 -3.90 4.91 -21.78
CA PHE A 122 -3.93 4.45 -20.40
C PHE A 122 -3.74 2.94 -20.26
N LEU A 123 -4.23 2.13 -21.22
CA LEU A 123 -4.16 0.67 -21.17
C LEU A 123 -2.72 0.23 -21.44
N THR A 124 -2.09 0.77 -22.48
CA THR A 124 -0.68 0.51 -22.81
C THR A 124 0.25 0.95 -21.68
N ASN A 125 0.02 2.11 -21.07
CA ASN A 125 0.82 2.55 -19.92
C ASN A 125 0.62 1.64 -18.70
N THR A 126 -0.61 1.17 -18.46
CA THR A 126 -0.91 0.21 -17.37
C THR A 126 -0.23 -1.13 -17.62
N PHE A 127 -0.25 -1.63 -18.86
CA PHE A 127 0.46 -2.84 -19.28
C PHE A 127 1.96 -2.72 -19.02
N HIS A 128 2.61 -1.65 -19.49
CA HIS A 128 4.03 -1.43 -19.26
C HIS A 128 4.37 -1.24 -17.78
N PHE A 129 3.49 -0.61 -16.99
CA PHE A 129 3.67 -0.49 -15.54
C PHE A 129 3.74 -1.86 -14.88
N PHE A 130 2.80 -2.76 -15.17
CA PHE A 130 2.81 -4.10 -14.56
C PHE A 130 3.97 -4.96 -15.06
N HIS A 131 4.38 -4.80 -16.32
CA HIS A 131 5.60 -5.40 -16.84
C HIS A 131 6.85 -4.93 -16.07
N PHE A 132 7.00 -3.61 -15.90
CA PHE A 132 8.09 -3.02 -15.11
C PHE A 132 8.07 -3.54 -13.67
N VAL A 133 6.89 -3.55 -13.02
CA VAL A 133 6.77 -3.99 -11.64
C VAL A 133 7.14 -5.47 -11.50
N ALA A 134 6.74 -6.34 -12.42
CA ALA A 134 7.08 -7.76 -12.38
C ALA A 134 8.61 -7.99 -12.44
N ASP A 135 9.30 -7.23 -13.28
CA ASP A 135 10.66 -7.59 -13.71
C ASP A 135 11.75 -6.74 -13.07
N HIS A 136 11.42 -5.51 -12.70
CA HIS A 136 12.41 -4.51 -12.29
C HIS A 136 12.16 -3.93 -10.89
N LEU A 137 10.98 -4.13 -10.29
CA LEU A 137 10.70 -3.56 -8.97
C LEU A 137 11.67 -4.12 -7.91
N GLY A 138 12.39 -3.20 -7.26
CA GLY A 138 13.39 -3.51 -6.23
C GLY A 138 14.80 -3.78 -6.76
N SER A 139 15.03 -3.69 -8.06
CA SER A 139 16.38 -3.85 -8.65
C SER A 139 17.25 -2.60 -8.46
N GLU A 140 16.64 -1.42 -8.38
CA GLU A 140 17.34 -0.14 -8.25
C GLU A 140 16.57 0.81 -7.32
N ILE A 141 17.26 1.87 -6.88
CA ILE A 141 16.67 2.97 -6.12
C ILE A 141 15.90 3.87 -7.09
N ILE A 142 14.64 4.15 -6.77
CA ILE A 142 13.79 4.99 -7.61
C ILE A 142 13.69 6.37 -6.97
N ALA A 143 14.22 7.38 -7.66
CA ALA A 143 14.24 8.77 -7.23
C ALA A 143 14.07 9.72 -8.43
N MET A 144 13.32 10.81 -8.24
CA MET A 144 13.10 11.84 -9.27
C MET A 144 14.05 13.02 -9.16
N THR A 145 14.70 13.20 -8.00
CA THR A 145 15.56 14.35 -7.70
C THR A 145 16.88 13.90 -7.08
N PRO A 146 17.97 14.67 -7.30
CA PRO A 146 19.27 14.38 -6.69
C PRO A 146 19.22 14.52 -5.18
N GLN A 147 20.21 13.94 -4.48
CA GLN A 147 20.37 14.17 -3.05
C GLN A 147 20.89 15.59 -2.82
N LEU A 148 20.13 16.39 -2.09
CA LEU A 148 20.52 17.73 -1.67
C LEU A 148 20.55 17.78 -0.14
N SER A 149 21.49 18.53 0.41
CA SER A 149 21.70 18.76 1.85
C SER A 149 21.46 20.23 2.15
N PHE A 150 20.74 20.49 3.24
CA PHE A 150 20.41 21.82 3.73
C PHE A 150 20.63 21.84 5.25
N PRO A 151 21.89 21.88 5.72
CA PRO A 151 22.21 21.73 7.13
C PRO A 151 21.48 22.75 8.04
N GLU A 152 21.20 23.93 7.51
CA GLU A 152 20.47 25.00 8.19
C GLU A 152 19.00 24.65 8.51
N LEU A 153 18.43 23.62 7.87
CA LEU A 153 17.07 23.14 8.13
C LEU A 153 17.04 22.03 9.18
N GLY A 154 18.17 21.39 9.49
CA GLY A 154 18.27 20.40 10.56
C GLY A 154 17.64 19.03 10.25
N PHE A 155 17.31 18.70 9.00
CA PHE A 155 16.67 17.43 8.61
C PHE A 155 17.52 16.55 7.69
N ASP A 156 18.83 16.80 7.62
CA ASP A 156 19.72 16.00 6.77
C ASP A 156 19.83 14.54 7.24
N GLU A 157 19.57 14.26 8.51
CA GLU A 157 19.51 12.88 9.04
C GLU A 157 18.27 12.10 8.57
N GLU A 158 17.17 12.81 8.25
CA GLU A 158 15.95 12.19 7.67
C GLU A 158 16.10 11.87 6.17
N ASN A 159 17.13 12.44 5.55
CA ASN A 159 17.44 12.25 4.15
C ASN A 159 17.97 10.84 3.96
N TRP A 160 17.22 10.01 3.25
CA TRP A 160 17.58 8.62 2.99
C TRP A 160 18.94 8.55 2.29
N SER A 161 19.81 7.65 2.76
CA SER A 161 21.13 7.41 2.21
C SER A 161 21.44 5.91 2.18
N ASP A 162 22.27 5.50 1.22
CA ASP A 162 22.80 4.13 1.10
C ASP A 162 23.88 3.79 2.13
N LYS A 163 24.32 4.78 2.93
CA LYS A 163 25.37 4.57 3.91
C LYS A 163 24.83 3.68 5.04
N PRO A 164 25.62 2.72 5.54
CA PRO A 164 25.26 1.97 6.73
C PRO A 164 25.05 2.95 7.88
N SER A 165 23.80 3.15 8.30
CA SER A 165 23.47 3.84 9.54
C SER A 165 23.36 2.81 10.68
N ASN A 166 23.15 3.26 11.93
CA ASN A 166 22.86 2.35 13.04
C ASN A 166 21.61 1.47 12.79
N PHE A 167 20.76 1.88 11.85
CA PHE A 167 19.77 1.05 11.18
C PHE A 167 20.36 0.62 9.83
N SER A 168 21.02 -0.53 9.78
CA SER A 168 21.45 -1.14 8.51
C SER A 168 20.27 -1.16 7.53
N ASN A 169 20.42 -0.56 6.35
CA ASN A 169 19.36 -0.49 5.33
C ASN A 169 18.96 -1.92 4.91
N HIS A 170 17.92 -2.45 5.56
CA HIS A 170 17.23 -3.70 5.22
C HIS A 170 16.02 -3.44 4.30
N ASP A 171 15.96 -2.25 3.70
CA ASP A 171 14.88 -1.86 2.79
C ASP A 171 14.87 -2.79 1.58
N SER A 172 13.77 -3.53 1.39
CA SER A 172 13.61 -4.42 0.24
C SER A 172 13.23 -3.66 -1.04
N LEU A 173 12.71 -2.44 -0.90
CA LEU A 173 12.37 -1.54 -1.99
C LEU A 173 12.60 -0.09 -1.54
N VAL A 174 13.19 0.72 -2.43
CA VAL A 174 13.47 2.14 -2.15
C VAL A 174 12.76 3.02 -3.17
N LEU A 175 11.71 3.71 -2.71
CA LEU A 175 10.95 4.70 -3.48
C LEU A 175 11.02 6.06 -2.77
N LEU A 176 11.88 6.96 -3.26
CA LEU A 176 12.18 8.21 -2.59
C LEU A 176 11.17 9.32 -2.95
N THR A 177 10.74 10.07 -1.94
CA THR A 177 10.02 11.33 -2.17
C THR A 177 10.89 12.30 -2.98
N PRO A 178 10.28 13.13 -3.86
CA PRO A 178 11.03 14.05 -4.71
C PRO A 178 11.47 15.33 -4.00
N THR A 179 10.94 15.62 -2.81
CA THR A 179 11.22 16.86 -2.07
C THR A 179 12.11 16.58 -0.87
N TYR A 180 12.89 17.58 -0.46
CA TYR A 180 13.73 17.48 0.74
C TYR A 180 12.88 17.42 2.02
N PRO A 181 13.29 16.60 3.02
CA PRO A 181 14.27 15.51 2.91
C PRO A 181 13.65 14.33 2.14
N ARG A 182 14.47 13.64 1.35
CA ARG A 182 14.03 12.49 0.55
C ARG A 182 13.87 11.29 1.46
N MET A 183 12.64 10.83 1.67
CA MET A 183 12.33 9.69 2.54
C MET A 183 11.89 8.48 1.70
N ASN A 184 12.27 7.28 2.14
CA ASN A 184 11.78 6.06 1.52
C ASN A 184 10.31 5.81 1.90
N THR A 185 9.42 5.88 0.91
CA THR A 185 7.98 5.66 1.08
C THR A 185 7.58 4.19 1.15
N ALA A 186 8.50 3.27 0.85
CA ALA A 186 8.28 1.83 0.75
C ALA A 186 8.85 1.01 1.94
N ARG A 187 9.20 1.66 3.06
CA ARG A 187 9.78 1.01 4.27
C ARG A 187 8.93 -0.13 4.87
N THR A 188 7.64 -0.16 4.60
CA THR A 188 6.75 -1.23 5.09
C THR A 188 6.80 -2.49 4.22
N ILE A 189 7.33 -2.39 3.00
CA ILE A 189 7.38 -3.48 2.03
C ILE A 189 8.56 -4.38 2.36
N SER A 190 8.24 -5.57 2.88
CA SER A 190 9.22 -6.60 3.17
C SER A 190 9.63 -7.37 1.91
N ARG A 191 10.67 -8.21 2.01
CA ARG A 191 11.12 -9.07 0.91
C ARG A 191 10.02 -10.01 0.41
N SER A 192 9.27 -10.65 1.31
CA SER A 192 8.15 -11.54 0.95
C SER A 192 7.01 -10.76 0.29
N SER A 193 6.70 -9.58 0.82
CA SER A 193 5.69 -8.69 0.21
C SER A 193 6.10 -8.23 -1.19
N LEU A 194 7.36 -7.86 -1.40
CA LEU A 194 7.89 -7.49 -2.72
C LEU A 194 7.79 -8.66 -3.71
N GLN A 195 8.18 -9.87 -3.29
CA GLN A 195 8.03 -11.06 -4.13
C GLN A 195 6.57 -11.29 -4.51
N PHE A 196 5.64 -11.14 -3.56
CA PHE A 196 4.22 -11.26 -3.84
C PHE A 196 3.75 -10.17 -4.82
N ILE A 197 4.13 -8.90 -4.62
CA ILE A 197 3.84 -7.78 -5.54
C ILE A 197 4.28 -8.12 -6.97
N ARG A 198 5.53 -8.57 -7.15
CA ARG A 198 6.08 -8.93 -8.46
C ARG A 198 5.30 -10.08 -9.10
N SER A 199 4.96 -11.11 -8.32
CA SER A 199 4.17 -12.25 -8.80
C SER A 199 2.76 -11.86 -9.25
N GLN A 200 2.10 -10.95 -8.53
CA GLN A 200 0.77 -10.47 -8.89
C GLN A 200 0.82 -9.53 -10.08
N ALA A 201 1.83 -8.67 -10.16
CA ALA A 201 2.05 -7.82 -11.31
C ALA A 201 2.27 -8.63 -12.60
N ARG A 202 3.01 -9.75 -12.52
CA ARG A 202 3.16 -10.68 -13.64
C ARG A 202 1.81 -11.24 -14.11
N ARG A 203 0.93 -11.65 -13.18
CA ARG A 203 -0.43 -12.12 -13.53
C ARG A 203 -1.29 -11.04 -14.18
N VAL A 204 -1.24 -9.81 -13.66
CA VAL A 204 -1.95 -8.67 -14.27
C VAL A 204 -1.43 -8.40 -15.68
N TYR A 205 -0.12 -8.37 -15.85
CA TYR A 205 0.53 -8.21 -17.14
C TYR A 205 0.04 -9.27 -18.15
N GLU A 206 0.02 -10.55 -17.76
CA GLU A 206 -0.46 -11.65 -18.60
C GLU A 206 -1.96 -11.52 -18.95
N LYS A 207 -2.79 -11.07 -18.00
CA LYS A 207 -4.23 -10.83 -18.22
C LYS A 207 -4.48 -9.70 -19.20
N ILE A 208 -3.78 -8.57 -19.06
CA ILE A 208 -3.87 -7.46 -20.01
C ILE A 208 -3.35 -7.90 -21.38
N LYS A 209 -2.24 -8.65 -21.42
CA LYS A 209 -1.68 -9.19 -22.66
C LYS A 209 -2.70 -10.06 -23.41
N SER A 210 -3.31 -11.02 -22.73
CA SER A 210 -4.32 -11.91 -23.31
C SER A 210 -5.53 -11.14 -23.84
N TYR A 211 -5.93 -10.05 -23.19
CA TYR A 211 -7.00 -9.17 -23.69
C TYR A 211 -6.58 -8.41 -24.95
N VAL A 212 -5.39 -7.82 -24.96
CA VAL A 212 -4.85 -7.08 -26.13
C VAL A 212 -4.63 -8.01 -27.33
N ASP A 213 -4.21 -9.25 -27.08
CA ASP A 213 -4.01 -10.28 -28.11
C ASP A 213 -5.35 -10.87 -28.64
N GLY A 214 -6.49 -10.46 -28.08
CA GLY A 214 -7.83 -10.93 -28.47
C GLY A 214 -8.18 -12.34 -27.96
N GLU A 215 -7.43 -12.86 -26.99
CA GLU A 215 -7.59 -14.21 -26.43
C GLU A 215 -8.53 -14.27 -25.23
N SER A 216 -8.92 -13.12 -24.66
CA SER A 216 -9.81 -13.04 -23.50
C SER A 216 -10.76 -11.84 -23.55
N THR A 217 -11.85 -11.91 -22.79
CA THR A 217 -12.84 -10.83 -22.68
C THR A 217 -12.42 -9.78 -21.65
N LEU A 218 -13.06 -8.61 -21.68
CA LEU A 218 -12.86 -7.56 -20.67
C LEU A 218 -13.13 -8.09 -19.24
N LEU A 219 -14.21 -8.85 -19.05
CA LEU A 219 -14.55 -9.46 -17.75
C LEU A 219 -13.45 -10.40 -17.27
N GLN A 220 -12.85 -11.18 -18.18
CA GLN A 220 -11.74 -12.06 -17.84
C GLN A 220 -10.48 -11.26 -17.48
N MET A 221 -10.20 -10.13 -18.14
CA MET A 221 -9.07 -9.25 -17.83
C MET A 221 -9.18 -8.65 -16.41
N VAL A 222 -10.38 -8.19 -16.03
CA VAL A 222 -10.64 -7.48 -14.77
C VAL A 222 -10.96 -8.40 -13.59
N GLU A 223 -10.96 -9.71 -13.81
CA GLU A 223 -11.26 -10.72 -12.79
C GLU A 223 -10.32 -10.60 -11.57
N PRO A 224 -10.87 -10.63 -10.33
CA PRO A 224 -10.07 -10.53 -9.12
C PRO A 224 -9.19 -11.76 -8.89
N TYR A 225 -8.06 -11.55 -8.20
CA TYR A 225 -7.23 -12.66 -7.75
C TYR A 225 -7.93 -13.46 -6.65
N GLN A 226 -8.07 -14.77 -6.86
CA GLN A 226 -8.64 -15.72 -5.90
C GLN A 226 -7.66 -16.02 -4.77
N PHE A 227 -7.53 -15.09 -3.81
CA PHE A 227 -6.56 -15.20 -2.71
C PHE A 227 -6.72 -16.49 -1.90
N PHE A 228 -7.97 -16.92 -1.64
CA PHE A 228 -8.30 -18.13 -0.87
C PHE A 228 -8.12 -19.44 -1.64
N GLU A 229 -7.73 -19.37 -2.91
CA GLU A 229 -7.30 -20.52 -3.71
C GLU A 229 -5.78 -20.47 -4.00
N GLY A 230 -5.14 -19.34 -3.74
CA GLY A 230 -3.73 -19.08 -4.04
C GLY A 230 -2.71 -19.82 -3.17
N PHE A 231 -3.12 -20.28 -1.98
CA PHE A 231 -2.22 -20.86 -0.97
C PHE A 231 -2.79 -22.16 -0.39
N PRO A 232 -1.94 -23.13 -0.01
CA PRO A 232 -2.41 -24.37 0.60
C PRO A 232 -2.87 -24.17 2.05
N ILE A 233 -2.21 -23.26 2.77
CA ILE A 233 -2.43 -23.01 4.20
C ILE A 233 -2.63 -21.51 4.41
N TYR A 234 -3.50 -21.17 5.35
CA TYR A 234 -3.78 -19.80 5.76
C TYR A 234 -3.60 -19.66 7.27
N PHE A 235 -3.06 -18.54 7.68
CA PHE A 235 -3.02 -18.09 9.06
C PHE A 235 -4.13 -17.06 9.26
N GLU A 236 -5.16 -17.43 10.02
CA GLU A 236 -6.32 -16.60 10.38
C GLU A 236 -6.00 -15.82 11.65
N VAL A 237 -6.17 -14.49 11.60
CA VAL A 237 -6.06 -13.58 12.74
C VAL A 237 -7.43 -12.96 13.00
N LEU A 238 -8.15 -13.50 13.98
CA LEU A 238 -9.44 -12.99 14.45
C LEU A 238 -9.23 -11.81 15.39
N VAL A 239 -9.88 -10.70 15.07
CA VAL A 239 -9.94 -9.47 15.86
C VAL A 239 -11.39 -9.26 16.27
N SER A 240 -11.66 -9.08 17.56
CA SER A 240 -13.02 -8.77 18.02
C SER A 240 -13.01 -7.91 19.27
N ALA A 241 -14.11 -7.21 19.54
CA ALA A 241 -14.34 -6.52 20.80
C ALA A 241 -15.83 -6.54 21.18
N SER A 242 -16.15 -6.24 22.43
CA SER A 242 -17.55 -6.19 22.88
C SER A 242 -18.27 -4.92 22.42
N ALA A 243 -17.57 -3.78 22.41
CA ALA A 243 -18.10 -2.49 21.97
C ALA A 243 -17.61 -2.11 20.56
N ASN A 244 -18.45 -1.43 19.77
CA ASN A 244 -18.12 -1.04 18.40
C ASN A 244 -16.97 -0.02 18.33
N SER A 245 -16.97 0.99 19.22
CA SER A 245 -15.87 1.96 19.31
C SER A 245 -14.53 1.28 19.59
N GLU A 246 -14.49 0.38 20.59
CA GLU A 246 -13.29 -0.41 20.90
C GLU A 246 -12.89 -1.33 19.74
N PHE A 247 -13.86 -1.91 19.02
CA PHE A 247 -13.58 -2.74 17.86
C PHE A 247 -12.90 -1.96 16.74
N LYS A 248 -13.37 -0.74 16.42
CA LYS A 248 -12.75 0.11 15.40
C LYS A 248 -11.30 0.45 15.75
N ASP A 249 -11.06 0.86 16.99
CA ASP A 249 -9.71 1.19 17.48
C ASP A 249 -8.80 -0.05 17.45
N TRP A 250 -9.32 -1.18 17.92
CA TRP A 250 -8.57 -2.43 17.97
C TRP A 250 -8.26 -2.98 16.57
N LEU A 251 -9.22 -2.92 15.65
CA LEU A 251 -9.03 -3.30 14.25
C LEU A 251 -7.96 -2.44 13.58
N GLY A 252 -8.03 -1.11 13.76
CA GLY A 252 -7.04 -0.18 13.22
C GLY A 252 -5.64 -0.42 13.80
N LEU A 253 -5.55 -0.71 15.09
CA LEU A 253 -4.28 -1.06 15.72
C LEU A 253 -3.69 -2.35 15.14
N VAL A 254 -4.46 -3.45 15.09
CA VAL A 254 -4.00 -4.73 14.53
C VAL A 254 -3.63 -4.56 13.05
N GLU A 255 -4.42 -3.84 12.27
CA GLU A 255 -4.11 -3.46 10.89
C GLU A 255 -2.76 -2.76 10.75
N SER A 256 -2.41 -1.87 11.69
CA SER A 256 -1.12 -1.16 11.68
C SER A 256 0.08 -2.05 11.99
N LYS A 257 -0.14 -3.21 12.61
CA LYS A 257 0.91 -4.10 13.14
C LYS A 257 0.98 -5.46 12.45
N ILE A 258 -0.05 -5.91 11.73
CA ILE A 258 -0.10 -7.26 11.15
C ILE A 258 1.07 -7.58 10.21
N ARG A 259 1.68 -6.56 9.59
CA ARG A 259 2.91 -6.72 8.79
C ARG A 259 4.09 -7.30 9.59
N TYR A 260 4.15 -7.12 10.91
CA TYR A 260 5.18 -7.72 11.75
C TYR A 260 5.01 -9.24 11.83
N LEU A 261 3.77 -9.74 11.89
CA LEU A 261 3.51 -11.18 11.82
C LEU A 261 3.94 -11.74 10.46
N VAL A 262 3.62 -11.05 9.36
CA VAL A 262 4.09 -11.41 8.00
C VAL A 262 5.62 -11.47 7.95
N PHE A 263 6.29 -10.47 8.54
CA PHE A 263 7.74 -10.44 8.64
C PHE A 263 8.30 -11.65 9.41
N PHE A 264 7.81 -11.92 10.63
CA PHE A 264 8.28 -13.06 11.42
C PHE A 264 8.06 -14.41 10.72
N LEU A 265 6.89 -14.59 10.09
CA LEU A 265 6.60 -15.78 9.29
C LEU A 265 7.55 -15.90 8.09
N SER A 266 7.86 -14.79 7.41
CA SER A 266 8.76 -14.78 6.24
C SER A 266 10.22 -15.12 6.56
N LEU A 267 10.62 -15.05 7.83
CA LEU A 267 11.95 -15.53 8.27
C LEU A 267 12.03 -17.07 8.29
N ARG A 268 10.89 -17.76 8.27
CA ARG A 268 10.79 -19.23 8.38
C ARG A 268 10.13 -19.88 7.15
N ILE A 269 9.32 -19.12 6.41
CA ILE A 269 8.52 -19.58 5.28
C ILE A 269 8.86 -18.74 4.07
N GLU A 270 9.08 -19.40 2.93
CA GLU A 270 9.53 -18.74 1.71
C GLU A 270 8.46 -17.82 1.09
N ASN A 271 7.21 -18.29 1.01
CA ASN A 271 6.12 -17.53 0.40
C ASN A 271 5.01 -17.25 1.42
N VAL A 272 4.95 -15.98 1.84
CA VAL A 272 4.01 -15.45 2.82
C VAL A 272 3.35 -14.22 2.21
N ALA A 273 2.02 -14.19 2.15
CA ALA A 273 1.27 -13.04 1.66
C ALA A 273 0.07 -12.75 2.54
N LEU A 274 -0.17 -11.47 2.83
CA LEU A 274 -1.32 -11.00 3.60
C LEU A 274 -2.45 -10.61 2.65
N ASN A 275 -3.69 -11.01 2.95
CA ASN A 275 -4.85 -10.38 2.34
C ASN A 275 -5.05 -8.99 2.97
N PRO A 276 -4.98 -7.89 2.20
CA PRO A 276 -5.09 -6.55 2.74
C PRO A 276 -6.50 -6.16 3.18
N ASN A 277 -7.50 -6.98 2.83
CA ASN A 277 -8.92 -6.73 3.09
C ASN A 277 -9.40 -7.66 4.21
N PRO A 278 -9.52 -7.18 5.47
CA PRO A 278 -10.10 -7.99 6.53
C PRO A 278 -11.56 -8.33 6.21
N ILE A 279 -11.96 -9.56 6.54
CA ILE A 279 -13.33 -10.04 6.36
C ILE A 279 -14.09 -9.81 7.66
N VAL A 280 -15.06 -8.90 7.64
CA VAL A 280 -15.98 -8.67 8.76
C VAL A 280 -16.92 -9.85 8.89
N SER A 281 -17.11 -10.34 10.13
CA SER A 281 -18.00 -11.46 10.39
C SER A 281 -19.47 -11.09 10.14
N LYS A 282 -20.18 -11.96 9.42
CA LYS A 282 -21.63 -11.83 9.21
C LYS A 282 -22.44 -12.02 10.51
N SER A 283 -21.92 -12.80 11.46
CA SER A 283 -22.60 -13.10 12.73
C SER A 283 -22.29 -12.11 13.85
N ASN A 284 -21.20 -11.37 13.74
CA ASN A 284 -20.79 -10.37 14.72
C ASN A 284 -20.12 -9.18 14.01
N SER A 285 -20.81 -8.05 13.95
CA SER A 285 -20.29 -6.83 13.33
C SER A 285 -19.07 -6.23 14.04
N ASN A 286 -18.80 -6.65 15.28
CA ASN A 286 -17.62 -6.28 16.06
C ASN A 286 -16.53 -7.37 16.00
N ALA A 287 -16.46 -8.12 14.90
CA ALA A 287 -15.41 -9.10 14.65
C ALA A 287 -14.98 -9.08 13.18
N ALA A 288 -13.68 -9.19 12.93
CA ALA A 288 -13.11 -9.34 11.60
C ALA A 288 -11.91 -10.29 11.62
N CYS A 289 -11.66 -10.94 10.49
CA CYS A 289 -10.50 -11.82 10.30
C CYS A 289 -9.56 -11.24 9.24
N PHE A 290 -8.27 -11.21 9.56
CA PHE A 290 -7.21 -11.11 8.56
C PHE A 290 -6.72 -12.51 8.19
N TYR A 291 -6.24 -12.67 6.96
CA TYR A 291 -5.72 -13.94 6.46
C TYR A 291 -4.35 -13.76 5.84
N ILE A 292 -3.41 -14.62 6.22
CA ILE A 292 -2.06 -14.67 5.65
C ILE A 292 -1.91 -16.03 4.96
N GLY A 293 -1.76 -16.03 3.64
CA GLY A 293 -1.49 -17.23 2.85
C GLY A 293 -0.03 -17.66 3.00
N LEU A 294 0.18 -18.96 3.16
CA LEU A 294 1.47 -19.60 3.40
C LEU A 294 1.69 -20.75 2.41
N THR A 295 2.84 -20.77 1.76
CA THR A 295 3.31 -21.97 1.04
C THR A 295 4.56 -22.50 1.73
N VAL A 296 4.41 -23.67 2.34
CA VAL A 296 5.50 -24.37 3.02
C VAL A 296 6.04 -25.44 2.08
N ASP A 297 7.35 -25.44 1.88
CA ASP A 297 8.04 -26.54 1.21
C ASP A 297 8.13 -27.74 2.16
N LEU A 298 7.12 -28.59 2.12
CA LEU A 298 7.02 -29.79 2.97
C LEU A 298 8.12 -30.83 2.67
N THR A 299 8.91 -30.65 1.60
CA THR A 299 10.04 -31.53 1.32
C THR A 299 11.23 -31.25 2.25
N LYS A 300 11.29 -30.08 2.89
CA LYS A 300 12.42 -29.64 3.73
C LYS A 300 12.18 -29.79 5.24
N ALA A 301 10.95 -30.03 5.69
CA ALA A 301 10.64 -30.20 7.12
C ALA A 301 9.37 -31.03 7.33
N THR A 302 9.42 -32.00 8.26
CA THR A 302 8.25 -32.76 8.73
C THR A 302 7.44 -32.01 9.79
N THR A 303 8.04 -31.05 10.48
CA THR A 303 7.38 -30.18 11.49
C THR A 303 7.93 -28.77 11.42
N LEU A 304 7.05 -27.77 11.35
CA LEU A 304 7.38 -26.34 11.35
C LEU A 304 6.70 -25.68 12.55
N ASP A 305 7.50 -25.23 13.52
CA ASP A 305 7.00 -24.51 14.69
C ASP A 305 6.97 -23.00 14.44
N LEU A 306 5.76 -22.42 14.51
CA LEU A 306 5.49 -20.99 14.32
C LEU A 306 5.17 -20.28 15.64
N SER A 307 5.26 -20.98 16.78
CA SER A 307 4.84 -20.46 18.09
C SER A 307 5.59 -19.18 18.47
N GLN A 308 6.90 -19.11 18.21
CA GLN A 308 7.68 -17.91 18.50
C GLN A 308 7.21 -16.69 17.67
N CYS A 309 6.94 -16.89 16.38
CA CYS A 309 6.45 -15.81 15.50
C CYS A 309 5.11 -15.24 16.00
N VAL A 310 4.25 -16.13 16.52
CA VAL A 310 2.96 -15.76 17.10
C VAL A 310 3.15 -15.01 18.41
N ASN A 311 4.00 -15.51 19.31
CA ASN A 311 4.25 -14.86 20.60
C ASN A 311 4.85 -13.46 20.43
N ASP A 312 5.85 -13.31 19.56
CA ASP A 312 6.47 -12.01 19.26
C ASP A 312 5.43 -10.99 18.73
N PHE A 313 4.50 -11.45 17.87
CA PHE A 313 3.42 -10.60 17.38
C PHE A 313 2.41 -10.24 18.48
N ILE A 314 2.02 -11.22 19.31
CA ILE A 314 1.11 -10.99 20.44
C ILE A 314 1.72 -9.93 21.36
N ASP A 315 3.00 -10.03 21.70
CA ASP A 315 3.67 -9.09 22.61
C ASP A 315 3.64 -7.65 22.07
N ILE A 316 3.77 -7.46 20.75
CA ILE A 316 3.67 -6.14 20.09
C ILE A 316 2.26 -5.53 20.28
N VAL A 317 1.20 -6.32 20.08
CA VAL A 317 -0.18 -5.78 20.10
C VAL A 317 -0.79 -5.73 21.49
N ARG A 318 -0.33 -6.59 22.41
CA ARG A 318 -0.87 -6.74 23.77
C ARG A 318 -0.68 -5.48 24.62
N LEU A 319 0.42 -4.75 24.42
CA LEU A 319 0.71 -3.52 25.15
C LEU A 319 -0.36 -2.43 24.97
N GLN A 320 -1.11 -2.48 23.87
CA GLN A 320 -2.11 -1.48 23.50
C GLN A 320 -3.52 -2.09 23.36
N GLN A 321 -3.72 -3.33 23.83
CA GLN A 321 -4.98 -4.04 23.71
C GLN A 321 -6.05 -3.48 24.68
N PRO A 322 -7.23 -3.05 24.19
CA PRO A 322 -8.34 -2.67 25.05
C PRO A 322 -8.84 -3.82 25.93
N LYS A 323 -9.45 -3.51 27.08
CA LYS A 323 -9.89 -4.52 28.05
C LYS A 323 -10.88 -5.55 27.50
N THR A 324 -11.79 -5.14 26.60
CA THR A 324 -12.80 -6.05 26.03
C THR A 324 -12.39 -6.63 24.67
N ALA A 325 -11.26 -6.17 24.13
CA ALA A 325 -10.73 -6.63 22.86
C ALA A 325 -10.14 -8.04 22.99
N ARG A 326 -10.29 -8.85 21.95
CA ARG A 326 -9.78 -10.20 21.85
C ARG A 326 -9.02 -10.38 20.54
N LEU A 327 -7.98 -11.20 20.61
CA LEU A 327 -7.20 -11.67 19.47
C LEU A 327 -7.26 -13.19 19.46
N GLY A 328 -7.63 -13.77 18.32
CA GLY A 328 -7.55 -15.19 18.06
C GLY A 328 -6.59 -15.45 16.90
N LEU A 329 -5.77 -16.48 17.01
CA LEU A 329 -4.86 -16.89 15.93
C LEU A 329 -5.09 -18.36 15.65
N ARG A 330 -5.28 -18.73 14.38
CA ARG A 330 -5.58 -20.11 13.96
C ARG A 330 -4.95 -20.42 12.61
N ILE A 331 -4.61 -21.69 12.41
CA ILE A 331 -4.24 -22.21 11.09
C ILE A 331 -5.51 -22.76 10.43
N ARG A 332 -5.67 -22.49 9.14
CA ARG A 332 -6.74 -22.96 8.26
C ARG A 332 -6.15 -23.60 7.03
N TYR A 333 -6.74 -24.69 6.59
CA TYR A 333 -6.45 -25.28 5.29
C TYR A 333 -7.34 -24.64 4.22
N ARG A 334 -6.87 -24.62 2.96
CA ARG A 334 -7.61 -24.07 1.82
C ARG A 334 -9.04 -24.60 1.74
N GLU A 335 -9.24 -25.88 2.03
CA GLU A 335 -10.53 -26.56 1.94
C GLU A 335 -11.57 -25.98 2.90
N GLU A 336 -11.14 -25.42 4.04
CA GLU A 336 -12.01 -24.76 5.02
C GLU A 336 -12.49 -23.39 4.55
N LEU A 337 -11.83 -22.77 3.55
CA LEU A 337 -12.08 -21.39 3.12
C LEU A 337 -12.70 -21.29 1.72
N LYS A 338 -13.19 -22.41 1.16
CA LYS A 338 -13.76 -22.48 -0.20
C LYS A 338 -14.94 -21.53 -0.45
N GLU A 339 -15.64 -21.12 0.61
CA GLU A 339 -16.78 -20.19 0.52
C GLU A 339 -16.37 -18.72 0.38
N LEU A 340 -15.10 -18.37 0.62
CA LEU A 340 -14.60 -17.00 0.62
C LEU A 340 -14.11 -16.55 -0.77
N LYS A 341 -14.72 -17.05 -1.84
CA LYS A 341 -14.32 -16.69 -3.21
C LYS A 341 -14.52 -15.20 -3.48
N GLU A 342 -13.61 -14.64 -4.26
CA GLU A 342 -13.69 -13.26 -4.72
C GLU A 342 -14.49 -13.25 -6.02
N THR A 343 -15.55 -12.44 -6.10
CA THR A 343 -16.40 -12.38 -7.30
C THR A 343 -16.34 -11.00 -7.91
N ILE A 344 -16.53 -10.94 -9.23
CA ILE A 344 -16.77 -9.68 -9.92
C ILE A 344 -18.08 -9.08 -9.36
N PRO A 345 -18.15 -7.76 -9.09
CA PRO A 345 -19.41 -7.15 -8.69
C PRO A 345 -20.44 -7.27 -9.81
N LYS A 346 -21.70 -7.61 -9.48
CA LYS A 346 -22.79 -7.74 -10.46
C LYS A 346 -22.95 -6.53 -11.39
N SER A 347 -22.69 -5.33 -10.89
CA SER A 347 -22.77 -4.11 -11.71
C SER A 347 -21.77 -4.10 -12.88
N TRP A 348 -20.66 -4.82 -12.77
CA TRP A 348 -19.67 -4.97 -13.85
C TRP A 348 -20.10 -6.02 -14.86
N GLU A 349 -20.76 -7.08 -14.40
CA GLU A 349 -21.38 -8.09 -15.27
C GLU A 349 -22.46 -7.44 -16.14
N GLU A 350 -23.38 -6.67 -15.51
CA GLU A 350 -24.42 -5.92 -16.22
C GLU A 350 -23.85 -4.87 -17.19
N PHE A 351 -22.71 -4.27 -16.85
CA PHE A 351 -22.03 -3.30 -17.72
C PHE A 351 -21.48 -4.00 -18.96
N ALA A 352 -20.78 -5.13 -18.79
CA ALA A 352 -20.24 -5.90 -19.89
C ALA A 352 -21.31 -6.54 -20.79
N GLU A 353 -22.50 -6.81 -20.27
CA GLU A 353 -23.65 -7.27 -21.07
C GLU A 353 -24.29 -6.16 -21.90
N LYS A 354 -24.21 -4.90 -21.41
CA LYS A 354 -24.83 -3.73 -22.07
C LYS A 354 -23.93 -3.07 -23.11
N GLU A 355 -22.62 -3.18 -22.95
CA GLU A 355 -21.64 -2.71 -23.94
C GLU A 355 -21.11 -3.90 -24.75
N GLU A 356 -21.61 -4.08 -25.96
CA GLU A 356 -20.84 -4.75 -27.01
C GLU A 356 -19.56 -3.92 -27.22
N PHE A 357 -18.45 -4.37 -26.64
CA PHE A 357 -17.12 -3.76 -26.77
C PHE A 357 -16.56 -3.94 -28.20
N CYS A 358 -17.26 -3.44 -29.22
CA CYS A 358 -16.87 -3.61 -30.62
C CYS A 358 -16.48 -2.34 -31.39
N ASP A 359 -16.87 -1.11 -31.01
CA ASP A 359 -16.66 0.06 -31.92
C ASP A 359 -16.00 1.30 -31.28
N ILE A 360 -14.92 1.16 -30.50
CA ILE A 360 -14.14 2.33 -30.02
C ILE A 360 -12.63 2.20 -30.28
N LEU A 361 -12.26 1.70 -31.45
CA LEU A 361 -10.89 1.82 -31.98
C LEU A 361 -10.84 2.31 -33.44
N GLU A 362 -11.88 2.99 -33.91
CA GLU A 362 -11.84 3.78 -35.14
C GLU A 362 -12.57 5.12 -34.94
N GLU A 363 -11.85 6.14 -34.45
CA GLU A 363 -11.97 7.55 -34.89
C GLU A 363 -10.75 8.38 -34.45
#